data_AF-A0A146JWM5-F1
#
_entry.id   AF-A0A146JWM5-F1
#
_cell.length_a   1.000
_cell.length_b   1.000
_cell.length_c   1.000
_cell.angle_alpha   90.00
_cell.angle_beta   90.00
_cell.angle_gamma   90.00
#
_symmetry.space_group_name_H-M   'P 1'
#
loop_
_entity.id
_entity.type
_entity.pdbx_description
1 polymer ?
#
loop_
_entity_poly.entity_id
_entity_poly.type
_entity_poly.pdbx_seq_one_letter_code
_entity_poly.pdbx_strand_id
1 'polypeptide(L)'
;NKYFDSIINNDLKVFQNMLKKGRTNYEKRDTICQNLTGLLSSIRLNRVEFIDLLLEHELDMKTKSQITVQNVAGQLFQVAKNTNPMQLAILMGRLEILKKIHAYIIKHRQVIRNLTEPNDDGLNNVHMLIMCQSKEIFQFLHESKLCIELKELKPQKINPFIFAIENNCAEVIELLLSYGRAYTYKEVLKETMLKEISELFEILNKKLVDPNVDQNKLAKIRKMVVDFTYDKIPAHIVKDIKNMKQAENTDTTTTQTEVEFKPKAISKHTPQIEENQFRKSIPDVVLENSIIRKTLPNSFFEESDVKSQLPEAKTVIHIQNESRSVSTFNLQQLQVQPHIDHLSENE
;
A
#
# COMPACT_ATOMS: atom_id res chain seq x y z
N ASN A 1 22.52 27.46 0.40
CA ASN A 1 22.34 27.20 1.84
C ASN A 1 23.26 26.03 2.16
N LYS A 2 24.46 26.28 2.70
CA LYS A 2 25.53 25.27 2.81
C LYS A 2 25.10 23.97 3.50
N TYR A 3 24.12 24.02 4.40
CA TYR A 3 23.52 22.84 5.04
C TYR A 3 22.87 21.90 4.01
N PHE A 4 21.89 22.39 3.24
CA PHE A 4 21.26 21.57 2.21
C PHE A 4 22.15 21.28 1.01
N ASP A 5 23.02 22.22 0.64
CA ASP A 5 24.01 21.99 -0.43
C ASP A 5 24.89 20.78 -0.10
N SER A 6 25.27 20.60 1.18
CA SER A 6 26.04 19.43 1.61
C SER A 6 25.24 18.11 1.56
N ILE A 7 23.93 18.12 1.82
CA ILE A 7 23.08 16.92 1.65
C ILE A 7 22.95 16.55 0.17
N ILE A 8 22.68 17.55 -0.68
CA ILE A 8 22.55 17.37 -2.13
C ILE A 8 23.84 16.79 -2.71
N ASN A 9 24.98 17.38 -2.33
CA ASN A 9 26.31 16.99 -2.82
C ASN A 9 26.94 15.80 -2.04
N ASN A 10 26.23 15.22 -1.07
CA ASN A 10 26.73 14.12 -0.22
C ASN A 10 28.03 14.44 0.55
N ASP A 11 28.23 15.68 0.97
CA ASP A 11 29.40 16.14 1.71
C ASP A 11 29.16 16.09 3.23
N LEU A 12 29.41 14.92 3.82
CA LEU A 12 29.18 14.69 5.26
C LEU A 12 30.02 15.61 6.16
N LYS A 13 31.24 15.98 5.74
CA LYS A 13 32.14 16.82 6.55
C LYS A 13 31.60 18.25 6.65
N VAL A 14 31.21 18.83 5.51
CA VAL A 14 30.57 20.15 5.49
C VAL A 14 29.27 20.09 6.27
N PHE A 15 28.47 19.04 6.08
CA PHE A 15 27.22 18.86 6.80
C PHE A 15 27.39 18.88 8.32
N GLN A 16 28.30 18.07 8.87
CA GLN A 16 28.58 18.03 10.31
C GLN A 16 29.02 19.40 10.85
N ASN A 17 29.85 20.13 10.11
CA ASN A 17 30.26 21.48 10.46
C ASN A 17 29.09 22.48 10.46
N MET A 18 28.11 22.29 9.57
CA MET A 18 26.91 23.12 9.52
C MET A 18 25.89 22.74 10.61
N LEU A 19 25.74 21.45 10.92
CA LEU A 19 24.85 20.96 11.98
C LEU A 19 25.30 21.44 13.37
N LYS A 20 26.61 21.41 13.66
CA LYS A 20 27.19 21.97 14.91
C LYS A 20 26.87 23.45 15.13
N LYS A 21 26.57 24.20 14.07
CA LYS A 21 26.17 25.61 14.14
C LYS A 21 24.67 25.80 14.42
N GLY A 22 23.95 24.72 14.79
CA GLY A 22 22.52 24.77 15.15
C GLY A 22 21.58 25.04 13.98
N ARG A 23 21.99 24.72 12.74
CA ARG A 23 21.17 25.01 11.56
C ARG A 23 20.23 23.85 11.22
N THR A 24 19.13 23.73 11.95
CA THR A 24 18.01 22.85 11.58
C THR A 24 16.85 23.73 11.09
N ASN A 25 16.61 23.75 9.78
CA ASN A 25 15.57 24.56 9.18
C ASN A 25 15.04 23.87 7.92
N TYR A 26 13.93 24.37 7.39
CA TYR A 26 13.40 23.94 6.11
C TYR A 26 14.16 24.60 4.95
N GLU A 27 14.34 23.87 3.85
CA GLU A 27 14.88 24.45 2.61
C GLU A 27 13.81 25.35 1.98
N LYS A 28 14.19 26.59 1.69
CA LYS A 28 13.30 27.59 1.09
C LYS A 28 13.56 27.78 -0.41
N ARG A 29 14.76 27.40 -0.87
CA ARG A 29 15.16 27.55 -2.26
C ARG A 29 14.39 26.57 -3.14
N ASP A 30 14.15 27.00 -4.37
CA ASP A 30 13.56 26.17 -5.41
C ASP A 30 14.54 25.08 -5.85
N THR A 31 14.45 23.95 -5.18
CA THR A 31 15.28 22.75 -5.35
C THR A 31 14.41 21.53 -5.12
N ILE A 32 14.91 20.35 -5.46
CA ILE A 32 14.26 19.07 -5.13
C ILE A 32 14.01 18.87 -3.62
N CYS A 33 14.66 19.65 -2.76
CA CYS A 33 14.51 19.63 -1.31
C CYS A 33 13.58 20.73 -0.77
N GLN A 34 12.98 21.55 -1.62
CA GLN A 34 12.13 22.66 -1.19
C GLN A 34 11.05 22.19 -0.20
N ASN A 35 10.89 22.94 0.89
CA ASN A 35 9.96 22.67 1.99
C ASN A 35 10.20 21.36 2.76
N LEU A 36 11.39 20.77 2.63
CA LEU A 36 11.84 19.64 3.44
C LEU A 36 12.86 20.09 4.49
N THR A 37 12.91 19.34 5.59
CA THR A 37 14.00 19.42 6.58
C THR A 37 15.23 18.66 6.09
N GLY A 38 16.33 18.70 6.84
CA GLY A 38 17.53 17.91 6.51
C GLY A 38 17.24 16.42 6.49
N LEU A 39 16.47 15.90 7.45
CA LEU A 39 16.09 14.49 7.54
C LEU A 39 15.22 14.10 6.35
N LEU A 40 14.12 14.82 6.09
CA LEU A 40 13.24 14.53 4.96
C LEU A 40 13.98 14.64 3.62
N SER A 41 14.90 15.59 3.48
CA SER A 41 15.77 15.71 2.30
C SER A 41 16.72 14.51 2.15
N SER A 42 17.32 14.06 3.24
CA SER A 42 18.20 12.89 3.27
C SER A 42 17.45 11.61 2.91
N ILE A 43 16.19 11.46 3.36
CA ILE A 43 15.32 10.36 2.97
C ILE A 43 15.02 10.40 1.47
N ARG A 44 14.62 11.57 0.97
CA ARG A 44 14.31 11.78 -0.45
C ARG A 44 15.50 11.43 -1.35
N LEU A 45 16.69 11.89 -0.97
CA LEU A 45 17.95 11.70 -1.69
C LEU A 45 18.68 10.39 -1.37
N ASN A 46 18.10 9.55 -0.50
CA ASN A 46 18.70 8.29 -0.04
C ASN A 46 20.11 8.45 0.58
N ARG A 47 20.32 9.48 1.40
CA ARG A 47 21.59 9.77 2.11
C ARG A 47 21.63 9.09 3.47
N VAL A 48 21.98 7.81 3.49
CA VAL A 48 21.91 6.94 4.68
C VAL A 48 22.82 7.44 5.81
N GLU A 49 23.98 8.00 5.48
CA GLU A 49 25.02 8.45 6.40
C GLU A 49 24.61 9.67 7.23
N PHE A 50 23.61 10.42 6.74
CA PHE A 50 23.11 11.64 7.39
C PHE A 50 22.04 11.33 8.43
N ILE A 51 21.40 10.17 8.33
CA ILE A 51 20.20 9.82 9.10
C ILE A 51 20.52 9.79 10.59
N ASP A 52 21.57 9.08 11.02
CA ASP A 52 21.90 8.94 12.45
C ASP A 52 22.14 10.30 13.12
N LEU A 53 22.73 11.26 12.38
CA LEU A 53 23.00 12.63 12.87
C LEU A 53 21.73 13.48 13.00
N LEU A 54 20.66 13.11 12.28
CA LEU A 54 19.44 13.92 12.15
C LEU A 54 18.27 13.39 12.96
N LEU A 55 18.27 12.11 13.33
CA LEU A 55 17.15 11.50 14.07
C LEU A 55 16.87 12.19 15.40
N GLU A 56 17.92 12.58 16.14
CA GLU A 56 17.77 13.26 17.43
C GLU A 56 17.16 14.66 17.31
N HIS A 57 17.30 15.31 16.16
CA HIS A 57 16.94 16.71 15.97
C HIS A 57 15.67 16.93 15.14
N GLU A 58 15.40 16.05 14.17
CA GLU A 58 14.42 16.33 13.12
C GLU A 58 13.38 15.22 12.92
N LEU A 59 13.37 14.15 13.74
CA LEU A 59 12.45 13.01 13.55
C LEU A 59 10.97 13.38 13.70
N ASP A 60 10.64 14.33 14.57
CA ASP A 60 9.26 14.83 14.74
C ASP A 60 8.84 15.84 13.67
N MET A 61 9.76 16.25 12.79
CA MET A 61 9.46 17.26 11.77
C MET A 61 8.77 16.63 10.55
N LYS A 62 7.72 17.30 10.06
CA LYS A 62 6.89 16.82 8.95
C LYS A 62 7.06 17.70 7.70
N THR A 63 6.56 17.26 6.55
CA THR A 63 6.54 18.09 5.33
C THR A 63 5.70 19.36 5.52
N LYS A 64 6.20 20.51 5.08
CA LYS A 64 5.45 21.80 5.15
C LYS A 64 4.56 22.07 3.95
N SER A 65 4.91 21.48 2.81
CA SER A 65 4.13 21.56 1.58
C SER A 65 3.82 20.16 1.08
N GLN A 66 2.86 20.09 0.17
CA GLN A 66 2.73 18.94 -0.69
C GLN A 66 4.02 18.78 -1.52
N ILE A 67 4.45 17.54 -1.75
CA ILE A 67 5.64 17.22 -2.53
C ILE A 67 5.34 16.09 -3.51
N THR A 68 6.04 16.05 -4.63
CA THR A 68 5.98 14.91 -5.55
C THR A 68 7.16 13.97 -5.28
N VAL A 69 6.87 12.69 -5.09
CA VAL A 69 7.89 11.65 -4.88
C VAL A 69 7.65 10.47 -5.81
N GLN A 70 8.67 9.65 -5.98
CA GLN A 70 8.59 8.42 -6.75
C GLN A 70 8.72 7.21 -5.80
N ASN A 71 7.83 6.22 -5.92
CA ASN A 71 7.95 4.95 -5.19
C ASN A 71 8.96 4.00 -5.86
N VAL A 72 9.12 2.79 -5.31
CA VAL A 72 10.04 1.79 -5.89
C VAL A 72 9.58 1.25 -7.26
N ALA A 73 8.28 1.30 -7.55
CA ALA A 73 7.71 0.93 -8.84
C ALA A 73 7.85 2.04 -9.91
N GLY A 74 8.48 3.17 -9.57
CA GLY A 74 8.66 4.30 -10.48
C GLY A 74 7.43 5.20 -10.61
N GLN A 75 6.36 4.95 -9.85
CA GLN A 75 5.13 5.73 -9.88
C GLN A 75 5.30 7.05 -9.13
N LEU A 76 4.81 8.14 -9.72
CA LEU A 76 4.83 9.46 -9.11
C LEU A 76 3.60 9.66 -8.23
N PHE A 77 3.82 10.05 -6.98
CA PHE A 77 2.78 10.38 -6.02
C PHE A 77 2.89 11.81 -5.55
N GLN A 78 1.73 12.46 -5.43
CA GLN A 78 1.59 13.69 -4.67
C GLN A 78 1.38 13.32 -3.20
N VAL A 79 2.31 13.74 -2.37
CA VAL A 79 2.32 13.46 -0.93
C VAL A 79 1.89 14.72 -0.21
N ALA A 80 0.82 14.61 0.56
CA ALA A 80 0.30 15.71 1.36
C ALA A 80 1.33 16.31 2.33
N LYS A 81 0.99 17.52 2.78
CA LYS A 81 1.59 18.16 3.94
C LYS A 81 1.47 17.27 5.17
N ASN A 82 2.28 17.56 6.18
CA ASN A 82 2.33 16.82 7.44
C ASN A 82 2.68 15.33 7.27
N THR A 83 3.36 14.96 6.19
CA THR A 83 3.93 13.62 6.04
C THR A 83 5.20 13.53 6.87
N ASN A 84 5.27 12.54 7.76
CA ASN A 84 6.40 12.36 8.68
C ASN A 84 7.57 11.58 8.03
N PRO A 85 8.76 11.55 8.65
CA PRO A 85 9.94 10.89 8.08
C PRO A 85 9.75 9.39 7.83
N MET A 86 9.05 8.70 8.72
CA MET A 86 8.79 7.25 8.59
C MET A 86 7.87 6.96 7.40
N GLN A 87 6.78 7.71 7.26
CA GLN A 87 5.86 7.63 6.12
C GLN A 87 6.59 7.85 4.79
N LEU A 88 7.44 8.88 4.72
CA LEU A 88 8.22 9.19 3.53
C LEU A 88 9.23 8.08 3.19
N ALA A 89 9.91 7.53 4.20
CA ALA A 89 10.86 6.44 4.02
C ALA A 89 10.16 5.15 3.52
N ILE A 90 8.97 4.84 4.04
CA ILE A 90 8.14 3.72 3.58
C ILE A 90 7.73 3.94 2.13
N LEU A 91 7.08 5.07 1.81
CA LEU A 91 6.56 5.33 0.46
C LEU A 91 7.65 5.26 -0.61
N MET A 92 8.84 5.79 -0.32
CA MET A 92 9.98 5.79 -1.23
C MET A 92 10.80 4.48 -1.20
N GLY A 93 10.42 3.52 -0.37
CA GLY A 93 11.09 2.22 -0.22
C GLY A 93 12.53 2.29 0.26
N ARG A 94 12.84 3.23 1.16
CA ARG A 94 14.20 3.42 1.69
C ARG A 94 14.49 2.47 2.85
N LEU A 95 14.70 1.18 2.56
CA LEU A 95 14.82 0.13 3.57
C LEU A 95 15.90 0.40 4.63
N GLU A 96 17.12 0.77 4.21
CA GLU A 96 18.23 1.01 5.15
C GLU A 96 17.99 2.22 6.07
N ILE A 97 17.33 3.24 5.54
CA ILE A 97 16.91 4.41 6.31
C ILE A 97 15.79 4.03 7.30
N LEU A 98 14.82 3.24 6.85
CA LEU A 98 13.73 2.76 7.68
C LEU A 98 14.24 1.89 8.83
N LYS A 99 15.26 1.05 8.60
CA LYS A 99 15.96 0.29 9.65
C LYS A 99 16.60 1.21 10.71
N LYS A 100 17.20 2.32 10.30
CA LYS A 100 17.79 3.31 11.22
C LYS A 100 16.72 4.03 12.05
N ILE A 101 15.65 4.50 11.40
CA ILE A 101 14.49 5.09 12.08
C ILE A 101 13.91 4.09 13.09
N HIS A 102 13.72 2.84 12.69
CA HIS A 102 13.24 1.76 13.55
C HIS A 102 14.13 1.53 14.79
N ALA A 103 15.43 1.37 14.57
CA ALA A 103 16.40 1.17 15.65
C ALA A 103 16.39 2.32 16.66
N TYR A 104 16.18 3.54 16.19
CA TYR A 104 16.02 4.72 17.03
C TYR A 104 14.71 4.70 17.83
N ILE A 105 13.57 4.40 17.19
CA ILE A 105 12.25 4.30 17.87
C ILE A 105 12.28 3.26 19.00
N ILE A 106 12.94 2.12 18.81
CA ILE A 106 13.08 1.10 19.86
C ILE A 106 13.73 1.68 21.13
N LYS A 107 14.75 2.53 20.96
CA LYS A 107 15.46 3.19 22.07
C LYS A 107 14.65 4.35 22.66
N HIS A 108 13.82 5.00 21.85
CA HIS A 108 13.07 6.22 22.20
C HIS A 108 11.56 6.05 21.98
N ARG A 109 10.95 5.09 22.71
CA ARG A 109 9.56 4.68 22.51
C ARG A 109 8.53 5.81 22.56
N GLN A 110 8.81 6.89 23.29
CA GLN A 110 7.92 8.05 23.41
C GLN A 110 7.64 8.75 22.06
N VAL A 111 8.54 8.62 21.08
CA VAL A 111 8.44 9.29 19.78
C VAL A 111 7.45 8.58 18.83
N ILE A 112 7.10 7.31 19.10
CA ILE A 112 6.27 6.49 18.20
C ILE A 112 4.89 7.11 17.93
N ARG A 113 4.35 7.83 18.91
CA ARG A 113 3.01 8.45 18.81
C ARG A 113 2.93 9.44 17.65
N ASN A 114 4.01 10.20 17.41
CA ASN A 114 4.05 11.24 16.38
C ASN A 114 4.24 10.67 14.97
N LEU A 115 4.85 9.48 14.87
CA LEU A 115 5.18 8.82 13.60
C LEU A 115 4.03 7.97 13.04
N THR A 116 2.98 7.76 13.83
CA THR A 116 1.80 6.97 13.47
C THR A 116 0.57 7.84 13.19
N GLU A 117 0.71 9.16 13.32
CA GLU A 117 -0.35 10.12 12.95
C GLU A 117 -0.52 10.16 11.43
N PRO A 118 -1.76 10.23 10.92
CA PRO A 118 -1.99 10.42 9.50
C PRO A 118 -1.53 11.81 9.04
N ASN A 119 -1.20 11.93 7.75
CA ASN A 119 -0.94 13.22 7.11
C ASN A 119 -2.25 13.97 6.78
N ASP A 120 -2.18 15.11 6.08
CA ASP A 120 -3.36 15.93 5.77
C ASP A 120 -4.38 15.24 4.85
N ASP A 121 -3.96 14.23 4.08
CA ASP A 121 -4.85 13.40 3.27
C ASP A 121 -5.52 12.27 4.09
N GLY A 122 -5.17 12.13 5.36
CA GLY A 122 -5.65 11.03 6.21
C GLY A 122 -4.86 9.73 6.05
N LEU A 123 -3.71 9.76 5.37
CA LEU A 123 -2.88 8.58 5.10
C LEU A 123 -1.85 8.37 6.20
N ASN A 124 -1.81 7.15 6.76
CA ASN A 124 -0.86 6.72 7.80
C ASN A 124 0.23 5.77 7.22
N ASN A 125 1.03 5.12 8.07
CA ASN A 125 2.12 4.24 7.59
C ASN A 125 1.61 3.04 6.78
N VAL A 126 0.45 2.49 7.12
CA VAL A 126 -0.18 1.37 6.37
C VAL A 126 -0.52 1.81 4.96
N HIS A 127 -1.09 3.01 4.80
CA HIS A 127 -1.41 3.55 3.49
C HIS A 127 -0.14 3.78 2.66
N MET A 128 0.91 4.31 3.28
CA MET A 128 2.21 4.47 2.62
C MET A 128 2.81 3.13 2.19
N LEU A 129 2.62 2.06 2.98
CA LEU A 129 3.08 0.72 2.64
C LEU A 129 2.36 0.16 1.41
N ILE A 130 1.04 0.38 1.32
CA ILE A 130 0.22 0.00 0.16
C ILE A 130 0.72 0.70 -1.11
N MET A 131 1.00 2.00 -1.01
CA MET A 131 1.51 2.80 -2.13
C MET A 131 2.96 2.47 -2.49
N CYS A 132 3.76 2.02 -1.53
CA CYS A 132 5.16 1.66 -1.73
C CYS A 132 5.29 0.47 -2.71
N GLN A 133 4.49 -0.57 -2.53
CA GLN A 133 4.58 -1.84 -3.29
C GLN A 133 5.94 -2.57 -3.17
N SER A 134 6.78 -2.26 -2.17
CA SER A 134 8.03 -3.01 -1.90
C SER A 134 7.77 -4.21 -0.97
N LYS A 135 8.08 -5.41 -1.47
CA LYS A 135 8.04 -6.65 -0.70
C LYS A 135 9.06 -6.64 0.44
N GLU A 136 10.22 -6.02 0.25
CA GLU A 136 11.29 -5.95 1.23
C GLU A 136 10.90 -5.08 2.43
N ILE A 137 10.31 -3.91 2.17
CA ILE A 137 9.79 -3.04 3.23
C ILE A 137 8.68 -3.76 4.01
N PHE A 138 7.81 -4.45 3.29
CA PHE A 138 6.76 -5.26 3.88
C PHE A 138 7.31 -6.34 4.82
N GLN A 139 8.26 -7.14 4.34
CA GLN A 139 8.88 -8.21 5.12
C GLN A 139 9.59 -7.64 6.35
N PHE A 140 10.32 -6.54 6.19
CA PHE A 140 10.98 -5.87 7.30
C PHE A 140 9.98 -5.40 8.36
N LEU A 141 8.88 -4.75 7.98
CA LEU A 141 7.86 -4.29 8.94
C LEU A 141 7.13 -5.47 9.61
N HIS A 142 6.92 -6.57 8.90
CA HIS A 142 6.35 -7.79 9.45
C HIS A 142 7.27 -8.43 10.51
N GLU A 143 8.55 -8.61 10.18
CA GLU A 143 9.54 -9.28 11.04
C GLU A 143 9.96 -8.44 12.24
N SER A 144 10.13 -7.13 12.03
CA SER A 144 10.56 -6.20 13.08
C SER A 144 9.52 -6.03 14.19
N LYS A 145 8.29 -6.48 13.96
CA LYS A 145 7.12 -6.19 14.82
C LYS A 145 6.97 -4.70 15.06
N LEU A 146 7.51 -3.84 14.19
CA LEU A 146 7.37 -2.41 14.30
C LEU A 146 5.88 -2.11 14.23
N CYS A 147 5.36 -1.58 15.33
CA CYS A 147 3.94 -1.41 15.58
C CYS A 147 3.30 -0.59 14.46
N ILE A 148 2.69 -1.26 13.49
CA ILE A 148 1.44 -0.76 12.93
C ILE A 148 0.51 -0.69 14.14
N GLU A 149 0.29 0.52 14.63
CA GLU A 149 -0.56 0.68 15.80
C GLU A 149 -2.00 0.33 15.42
N LEU A 150 -2.75 -0.20 16.37
CA LEU A 150 -4.16 -0.53 16.16
C LEU A 150 -4.98 0.64 15.59
N LYS A 151 -4.63 1.87 15.98
CA LYS A 151 -5.28 3.08 15.48
C LYS A 151 -5.05 3.32 13.98
N GLU A 152 -3.97 2.78 13.43
CA GLU A 152 -3.66 2.86 12.00
C GLU A 152 -4.47 1.86 11.17
N LEU A 153 -4.98 0.80 11.81
CA LEU A 153 -5.87 -0.19 11.22
C LEU A 153 -7.33 0.25 11.22
N LYS A 154 -7.69 1.16 12.12
CA LYS A 154 -9.04 1.73 12.18
C LYS A 154 -9.26 2.67 10.99
N PRO A 155 -10.48 2.74 10.44
CA PRO A 155 -10.81 3.75 9.45
C PRO A 155 -10.56 5.13 10.05
N GLN A 156 -9.70 5.90 9.40
CA GLN A 156 -9.55 7.33 9.68
C GLN A 156 -10.43 8.08 8.68
N LYS A 157 -9.82 8.66 7.65
CA LYS A 157 -10.53 9.17 6.47
C LYS A 157 -10.67 8.10 5.38
N ILE A 158 -9.69 7.21 5.30
CA ILE A 158 -9.61 6.13 4.31
C ILE A 158 -9.40 4.83 5.09
N ASN A 159 -10.15 3.79 4.74
CA ASN A 159 -9.97 2.48 5.33
C ASN A 159 -8.78 1.77 4.64
N PRO A 160 -7.77 1.30 5.40
CA PRO A 160 -6.59 0.65 4.81
C PRO A 160 -6.92 -0.64 4.05
N PHE A 161 -7.98 -1.38 4.40
CA PHE A 161 -8.42 -2.57 3.66
C PHE A 161 -8.99 -2.22 2.29
N ILE A 162 -9.89 -1.24 2.25
CA ILE A 162 -10.46 -0.73 1.00
C ILE A 162 -9.33 -0.23 0.11
N PHE A 163 -8.43 0.60 0.67
CA PHE A 163 -7.31 1.17 -0.04
C PHE A 163 -6.36 0.09 -0.60
N ALA A 164 -6.09 -0.97 0.16
CA ALA A 164 -5.27 -2.10 -0.30
C ALA A 164 -5.92 -2.89 -1.44
N ILE A 165 -7.25 -3.06 -1.41
CA ILE A 165 -8.01 -3.72 -2.50
C ILE A 165 -7.96 -2.85 -3.76
N GLU A 166 -8.19 -1.54 -3.62
CA GLU A 166 -8.15 -0.60 -4.75
C GLU A 166 -6.79 -0.61 -5.45
N ASN A 167 -5.71 -0.75 -4.67
CA ASN A 167 -4.33 -0.82 -5.13
C ASN A 167 -3.83 -2.26 -5.42
N ASN A 168 -4.70 -3.28 -5.36
CA ASN A 168 -4.38 -4.69 -5.61
C ASN A 168 -3.15 -5.20 -4.81
N CYS A 169 -3.03 -4.77 -3.55
CA CYS A 169 -1.90 -5.06 -2.68
C CYS A 169 -2.20 -6.25 -1.77
N ALA A 170 -2.13 -7.45 -2.33
CA ALA A 170 -2.48 -8.69 -1.62
C ALA A 170 -1.58 -8.95 -0.41
N GLU A 171 -0.30 -8.60 -0.51
CA GLU A 171 0.68 -8.71 0.56
C GLU A 171 0.25 -7.88 1.77
N VAL A 172 -0.15 -6.61 1.57
CA VAL A 172 -0.63 -5.76 2.68
C VAL A 172 -1.90 -6.33 3.31
N ILE A 173 -2.86 -6.83 2.53
CA ILE A 173 -4.03 -7.51 3.11
C ILE A 173 -3.59 -8.68 4.00
N GLU A 174 -2.65 -9.51 3.54
CA GLU A 174 -2.12 -10.63 4.31
C GLU A 174 -1.50 -10.16 5.64
N LEU A 175 -0.73 -9.07 5.62
CA LEU A 175 -0.19 -8.46 6.84
C LEU A 175 -1.26 -7.95 7.78
N LEU A 176 -2.23 -7.18 7.28
CA LEU A 176 -3.31 -6.62 8.10
C LEU A 176 -4.09 -7.76 8.79
N LEU A 177 -4.37 -8.84 8.07
CA LEU A 177 -5.03 -10.02 8.62
C LEU A 177 -4.12 -10.78 9.60
N SER A 178 -2.82 -10.84 9.36
CA SER A 178 -1.85 -11.45 10.30
C SER A 178 -1.81 -10.71 11.64
N TYR A 179 -1.87 -9.38 11.61
CA TYR A 179 -2.03 -8.56 12.82
C TYR A 179 -3.35 -8.89 13.50
N GLY A 180 -4.45 -9.04 12.76
CA GLY A 180 -5.75 -9.42 13.33
C GLY A 180 -5.82 -10.81 13.96
N ARG A 181 -4.95 -11.74 13.56
CA ARG A 181 -4.84 -13.03 14.25
C ARG A 181 -4.19 -12.92 15.62
N ALA A 182 -3.39 -11.87 15.87
CA ALA A 182 -2.99 -11.54 17.24
C ALA A 182 -4.25 -11.16 18.03
N TYR A 183 -4.50 -11.86 19.14
CA TYR A 183 -5.76 -11.84 19.89
C TYR A 183 -6.25 -10.42 20.26
N THR A 184 -5.32 -9.47 20.41
CA THR A 184 -5.59 -8.07 20.74
C THR A 184 -6.25 -7.27 19.62
N TYR A 185 -6.10 -7.67 18.36
CA TYR A 185 -6.56 -6.87 17.21
C TYR A 185 -7.73 -7.51 16.46
N LYS A 186 -8.06 -8.77 16.75
CA LYS A 186 -9.13 -9.51 16.06
C LYS A 186 -10.47 -8.79 16.08
N GLU A 187 -10.94 -8.37 17.26
CA GLU A 187 -12.26 -7.78 17.41
C GLU A 187 -12.35 -6.39 16.76
N VAL A 188 -11.27 -5.60 16.81
CA VAL A 188 -11.22 -4.27 16.19
C VAL A 188 -11.22 -4.37 14.67
N LEU A 189 -10.47 -5.33 14.13
CA LEU A 189 -10.46 -5.59 12.69
C LEU A 189 -11.78 -6.18 12.23
N LYS A 190 -12.41 -7.05 13.04
CA LYS A 190 -13.75 -7.56 12.77
C LYS A 190 -14.77 -6.43 12.74
N GLU A 191 -14.77 -5.54 13.73
CA GLU A 191 -15.66 -4.37 13.77
C GLU A 191 -15.44 -3.46 12.55
N THR A 192 -14.18 -3.13 12.27
CA THR A 192 -13.78 -2.28 11.13
C THR A 192 -14.23 -2.90 9.80
N MET A 193 -13.94 -4.17 9.58
CA MET A 193 -14.31 -4.85 8.36
C MET A 193 -15.82 -5.07 8.26
N LEU A 194 -16.51 -5.45 9.33
CA LEU A 194 -17.95 -5.71 9.30
C LEU A 194 -18.76 -4.44 8.99
N LYS A 195 -18.34 -3.29 9.53
CA LYS A 195 -19.00 -2.01 9.26
C LYS A 195 -18.99 -1.67 7.77
N GLU A 196 -17.93 -2.04 7.05
CA GLU A 196 -17.71 -1.68 5.65
C GLU A 196 -17.65 -2.92 4.75
N ILE A 197 -18.18 -4.07 5.20
CA ILE A 197 -17.98 -5.34 4.49
C ILE A 197 -18.71 -5.35 3.14
N SER A 198 -19.88 -4.73 3.09
CA SER A 198 -20.66 -4.58 1.86
C SER A 198 -19.89 -3.77 0.83
N GLU A 199 -19.29 -2.65 1.24
CA GLU A 199 -18.46 -1.78 0.39
C GLU A 199 -17.18 -2.51 -0.06
N LEU A 200 -16.51 -3.22 0.85
CA LEU A 200 -15.34 -4.05 0.52
C LEU A 200 -15.67 -5.08 -0.57
N PHE A 201 -16.80 -5.80 -0.45
CA PHE A 201 -17.22 -6.77 -1.46
C PHE A 201 -17.65 -6.12 -2.76
N GLU A 202 -18.29 -4.94 -2.71
CA GLU A 202 -18.66 -4.17 -3.89
C GLU A 202 -17.41 -3.78 -4.70
N ILE A 203 -16.40 -3.22 -4.03
CA ILE A 203 -15.14 -2.81 -4.66
C ILE A 203 -14.40 -4.04 -5.21
N LEU A 204 -14.35 -5.15 -4.47
CA LEU A 204 -13.77 -6.41 -4.95
C LEU A 204 -14.48 -6.91 -6.22
N ASN A 205 -15.81 -6.94 -6.22
CA ASN A 205 -16.60 -7.41 -7.36
C ASN A 205 -16.41 -6.49 -8.58
N LYS A 206 -16.37 -5.17 -8.37
CA LYS A 206 -16.08 -4.19 -9.42
C LYS A 206 -14.69 -4.41 -10.03
N LYS A 207 -13.66 -4.64 -9.21
CA LYS A 207 -12.29 -4.92 -9.66
C LYS A 207 -12.15 -6.26 -10.38
N LEU A 208 -12.95 -7.27 -10.03
CA LEU A 208 -12.93 -8.58 -10.68
C LEU A 208 -13.38 -8.52 -12.14
N VAL A 209 -14.21 -7.53 -12.50
CA VAL A 209 -14.67 -7.35 -13.89
C VAL A 209 -13.65 -6.56 -14.73
N ASP A 210 -12.65 -5.91 -14.10
CA ASP A 210 -11.64 -5.13 -14.81
C ASP A 210 -10.57 -6.04 -15.44
N PRO A 211 -10.44 -6.08 -16.78
CA PRO A 211 -9.47 -6.93 -17.46
C PRO A 211 -8.01 -6.51 -17.21
N ASN A 212 -7.77 -5.29 -16.72
CA ASN A 212 -6.42 -4.79 -16.43
C ASN A 212 -5.91 -5.18 -15.04
N VAL A 213 -6.77 -5.79 -14.22
CA VAL A 213 -6.40 -6.21 -12.87
C VAL A 213 -5.83 -7.63 -12.89
N ASP A 214 -4.78 -7.86 -12.11
CA ASP A 214 -4.25 -9.20 -11.85
C ASP A 214 -5.30 -10.01 -11.08
N GLN A 215 -6.07 -10.81 -11.82
CA GLN A 215 -7.18 -11.62 -11.32
C GLN A 215 -6.72 -12.66 -10.29
N ASN A 216 -5.48 -13.14 -10.37
CA ASN A 216 -4.96 -14.12 -9.41
C ASN A 216 -4.71 -13.47 -8.04
N LYS A 217 -4.11 -12.28 -8.02
CA LYS A 217 -3.95 -11.49 -6.78
C LYS A 217 -5.31 -11.13 -6.19
N LEU A 218 -6.24 -10.68 -7.02
CA LEU A 218 -7.56 -10.29 -6.55
C LEU A 218 -8.38 -11.47 -6.01
N ALA A 219 -8.30 -12.63 -6.65
CA ALA A 219 -8.91 -13.87 -6.15
C ALA A 219 -8.30 -14.29 -4.80
N LYS A 220 -6.97 -14.16 -4.63
CA LYS A 220 -6.30 -14.39 -3.34
C LYS A 220 -6.83 -13.42 -2.28
N ILE A 221 -6.94 -12.13 -2.59
CA ILE A 221 -7.51 -11.12 -1.66
C ILE A 221 -8.93 -11.48 -1.27
N ARG A 222 -9.80 -11.77 -2.25
CA ARG A 222 -11.19 -12.16 -1.99
C ARG A 222 -11.26 -13.37 -1.08
N LYS A 223 -10.45 -14.41 -1.33
CA LYS A 223 -10.38 -15.60 -0.47
C LYS A 223 -9.97 -15.22 0.96
N MET A 224 -8.93 -14.40 1.13
CA MET A 224 -8.46 -13.96 2.44
C MET A 224 -9.54 -13.17 3.21
N VAL A 225 -10.26 -12.27 2.54
CA VAL A 225 -11.36 -11.50 3.13
C VAL A 225 -12.53 -12.41 3.52
N VAL A 226 -12.90 -13.34 2.64
CA VAL A 226 -13.90 -14.37 2.91
C VAL A 226 -13.48 -15.19 4.14
N ASP A 227 -12.34 -15.87 4.11
CA ASP A 227 -11.88 -16.72 5.22
C ASP A 227 -11.86 -15.96 6.56
N PHE A 228 -11.39 -14.70 6.57
CA PHE A 228 -11.37 -13.87 7.77
C PHE A 228 -12.77 -13.52 8.30
N THR A 229 -13.72 -13.25 7.41
CA THR A 229 -15.11 -12.97 7.80
C THR A 229 -15.84 -14.22 8.26
N TYR A 230 -15.61 -15.37 7.63
CA TYR A 230 -16.37 -16.60 7.85
C TYR A 230 -15.89 -17.46 9.02
N ASP A 231 -14.71 -17.23 9.61
CA ASP A 231 -14.24 -17.92 10.82
C ASP A 231 -15.19 -17.80 12.04
N LYS A 232 -16.20 -16.90 12.01
CA LYS A 232 -17.25 -16.76 13.06
C LYS A 232 -18.56 -16.07 12.59
N ILE A 233 -19.24 -16.43 11.49
CA ILE A 233 -20.61 -15.89 11.25
C ILE A 233 -21.66 -16.88 11.80
N PRO A 234 -22.36 -16.56 12.91
CA PRO A 234 -23.45 -17.39 13.41
C PRO A 234 -24.63 -17.41 12.42
N ALA A 235 -25.26 -18.58 12.29
CA ALA A 235 -26.31 -18.84 11.29
C ALA A 235 -27.53 -17.90 11.32
N HIS A 236 -27.78 -17.18 12.42
CA HIS A 236 -28.89 -16.24 12.54
C HIS A 236 -28.59 -14.87 11.90
N ILE A 237 -27.34 -14.40 11.88
CA ILE A 237 -26.95 -13.12 11.24
C ILE A 237 -26.98 -13.23 9.70
N VAL A 238 -26.71 -14.42 9.15
CA VAL A 238 -26.94 -14.75 7.72
C VAL A 238 -28.41 -14.59 7.33
N LYS A 239 -29.31 -14.76 8.30
CA LYS A 239 -30.75 -14.61 8.11
C LYS A 239 -31.16 -13.14 8.14
N ASP A 240 -30.58 -12.33 9.01
CA ASP A 240 -30.91 -10.90 9.11
C ASP A 240 -30.33 -10.06 7.96
N ILE A 241 -29.18 -10.44 7.40
CA ILE A 241 -28.65 -9.85 6.13
C ILE A 241 -29.55 -10.22 4.94
N LYS A 242 -30.15 -11.41 4.94
CA LYS A 242 -31.19 -11.80 3.95
C LYS A 242 -32.47 -10.98 4.13
N ASN A 243 -32.84 -10.67 5.37
CA ASN A 243 -34.04 -9.89 5.68
C ASN A 243 -33.87 -8.40 5.37
N MET A 244 -32.68 -7.82 5.57
CA MET A 244 -32.37 -6.43 5.18
C MET A 244 -32.38 -6.23 3.66
N LYS A 245 -31.92 -7.21 2.87
CA LYS A 245 -32.02 -7.18 1.40
C LYS A 245 -33.44 -7.40 0.85
N GLN A 246 -34.33 -7.98 1.66
CA GLN A 246 -35.75 -8.10 1.33
C GLN A 246 -36.51 -6.82 1.69
N ALA A 247 -36.14 -6.13 2.76
CA ALA A 247 -36.71 -4.85 3.14
C ALA A 247 -36.41 -3.71 2.14
N GLU A 248 -35.31 -3.76 1.40
CA GLU A 248 -35.04 -2.83 0.28
C GLU A 248 -35.81 -3.16 -1.01
N ASN A 249 -36.52 -4.29 -1.07
CA ASN A 249 -37.28 -4.73 -2.26
C ASN A 249 -38.79 -4.87 -2.05
N THR A 250 -39.33 -4.54 -0.87
CA THR A 250 -40.78 -4.57 -0.63
C THR A 250 -41.33 -3.18 -0.39
N ASP A 251 -41.16 -2.32 -1.39
CA ASP A 251 -42.07 -1.21 -1.65
C ASP A 251 -43.10 -1.66 -2.69
N THR A 252 -43.86 -2.71 -2.37
CA THR A 252 -45.14 -3.05 -3.01
C THR A 252 -45.97 -3.88 -2.02
N THR A 253 -46.91 -3.19 -1.38
CA THR A 253 -48.23 -3.63 -0.88
C THR A 253 -48.52 -5.13 -0.86
N THR A 254 -48.91 -5.68 0.31
CA THR A 254 -50.26 -6.24 0.56
C THR A 254 -50.39 -6.64 2.04
N THR A 255 -51.49 -6.23 2.64
CA THR A 255 -51.96 -6.49 4.02
C THR A 255 -52.29 -7.96 4.28
N GLN A 256 -51.90 -8.51 5.44
CA GLN A 256 -52.73 -9.46 6.19
C GLN A 256 -52.26 -9.73 7.64
N THR A 257 -53.20 -9.43 8.54
CA THR A 257 -53.61 -9.97 9.86
C THR A 257 -52.70 -10.94 10.63
N GLU A 258 -52.37 -10.54 11.87
CA GLU A 258 -51.80 -11.39 12.93
C GLU A 258 -52.79 -12.45 13.43
N VAL A 259 -52.35 -13.71 13.49
CA VAL A 259 -52.98 -14.77 14.27
C VAL A 259 -51.93 -15.37 15.20
N GLU A 260 -52.25 -15.36 16.48
CA GLU A 260 -51.47 -15.85 17.61
C GLU A 260 -51.29 -17.38 17.54
N PHE A 261 -50.04 -17.87 17.48
CA PHE A 261 -49.74 -19.31 17.41
C PHE A 261 -49.09 -19.82 18.71
N LYS A 262 -49.77 -20.78 19.36
CA LYS A 262 -49.22 -21.61 20.44
C LYS A 262 -48.35 -22.73 19.85
N PRO A 263 -47.14 -23.01 20.38
CA PRO A 263 -46.29 -24.06 19.84
C PRO A 263 -46.81 -25.46 20.20
N LYS A 264 -47.11 -26.27 19.18
CA LYS A 264 -47.34 -27.72 19.29
C LYS A 264 -46.02 -28.48 19.07
N ALA A 265 -45.85 -29.56 19.83
CA ALA A 265 -44.70 -30.46 19.81
C ALA A 265 -44.37 -30.98 18.41
N ILE A 266 -43.09 -30.88 18.03
CA ILE A 266 -42.56 -31.35 16.74
C ILE A 266 -42.20 -32.84 16.87
N SER A 267 -42.93 -33.67 16.12
CA SER A 267 -42.61 -35.07 15.85
C SER A 267 -41.37 -35.17 14.94
N LYS A 268 -40.42 -36.04 15.31
CA LYS A 268 -39.22 -36.33 14.51
C LYS A 268 -39.62 -37.15 13.28
N HIS A 269 -39.67 -36.50 12.11
CA HIS A 269 -39.71 -37.21 10.83
C HIS A 269 -38.35 -37.06 10.13
N THR A 270 -37.66 -38.19 9.95
CA THR A 270 -36.51 -38.30 9.05
C THR A 270 -37.04 -38.52 7.64
N PRO A 271 -36.79 -37.63 6.67
CA PRO A 271 -37.19 -37.89 5.30
C PRO A 271 -36.22 -38.88 4.66
N GLN A 272 -36.76 -40.00 4.18
CA GLN A 272 -36.07 -40.84 3.20
C GLN A 272 -36.05 -40.08 1.87
N ILE A 273 -34.87 -39.61 1.47
CA ILE A 273 -34.67 -39.03 0.13
C ILE A 273 -34.52 -40.21 -0.83
N GLU A 274 -35.53 -40.45 -1.66
CA GLU A 274 -35.42 -41.39 -2.78
C GLU A 274 -34.44 -40.81 -3.82
N GLU A 275 -33.25 -41.40 -3.89
CA GLU A 275 -32.13 -41.05 -4.75
C GLU A 275 -32.47 -41.04 -6.27
N ASN A 276 -33.64 -41.56 -6.64
CA ASN A 276 -34.11 -41.69 -8.01
C ASN A 276 -34.86 -40.48 -8.58
N GLN A 277 -35.28 -39.50 -7.77
CA GLN A 277 -35.99 -38.32 -8.31
C GLN A 277 -35.02 -37.30 -8.93
N PHE A 278 -33.82 -37.16 -8.38
CA PHE A 278 -32.82 -36.20 -8.89
C PHE A 278 -32.24 -36.61 -10.26
N ARG A 279 -32.13 -37.92 -10.54
CA ARG A 279 -31.66 -38.40 -11.85
C ARG A 279 -32.62 -38.07 -12.99
N LYS A 280 -33.92 -37.94 -12.70
CA LYS A 280 -34.94 -37.60 -13.72
C LYS A 280 -34.95 -36.11 -14.09
N SER A 281 -34.31 -35.25 -13.29
CA SER A 281 -34.25 -33.80 -13.54
C SER A 281 -32.99 -33.35 -14.28
N ILE A 282 -32.09 -34.27 -14.65
CA ILE A 282 -30.88 -33.93 -15.40
C ILE A 282 -31.23 -33.93 -16.89
N PRO A 283 -31.07 -32.81 -17.62
CA PRO A 283 -31.33 -32.76 -19.06
C PRO A 283 -30.46 -33.76 -19.82
N ASP A 284 -31.01 -34.45 -20.82
CA ASP A 284 -30.33 -35.51 -21.57
C ASP A 284 -29.00 -35.05 -22.21
N VAL A 285 -28.90 -33.78 -22.59
CA VAL A 285 -27.67 -33.14 -23.13
C VAL A 285 -26.49 -33.18 -22.13
N VAL A 286 -26.78 -33.18 -20.83
CA VAL A 286 -25.76 -33.26 -19.77
C VAL A 286 -25.31 -34.71 -19.58
N LEU A 287 -26.21 -35.67 -19.76
CA LEU A 287 -25.89 -37.10 -19.72
C LEU A 287 -25.04 -37.51 -20.94
N GLU A 288 -25.35 -37.01 -22.14
CA GLU A 288 -24.58 -37.27 -23.36
C GLU A 288 -23.15 -36.72 -23.30
N ASN A 289 -22.95 -35.52 -22.75
CA ASN A 289 -21.60 -34.95 -22.58
C ASN A 289 -20.73 -35.72 -21.57
N SER A 290 -21.34 -36.43 -20.62
CA SER A 290 -20.61 -37.29 -19.67
C SER A 290 -20.10 -38.58 -20.30
N ILE A 291 -20.76 -39.04 -21.38
CA ILE A 291 -20.37 -40.23 -22.15
C ILE A 291 -19.21 -39.89 -23.09
N ILE A 292 -19.22 -38.70 -23.70
CA ILE A 292 -18.14 -38.23 -24.60
C ILE A 292 -16.79 -38.15 -23.87
N ARG A 293 -16.77 -37.82 -22.57
CA ARG A 293 -15.52 -37.79 -21.78
C ARG A 293 -14.94 -39.16 -21.46
N LYS A 294 -15.70 -40.26 -21.60
CA LYS A 294 -15.20 -41.62 -21.31
C LYS A 294 -14.62 -42.33 -22.52
N THR A 295 -14.83 -41.82 -23.74
CA THR A 295 -14.45 -42.51 -24.98
C THR A 295 -13.34 -41.83 -25.79
N LEU A 296 -12.74 -40.73 -25.32
CA LEU A 296 -11.55 -40.20 -25.98
C LEU A 296 -10.32 -41.11 -25.70
N PRO A 297 -9.67 -41.66 -26.74
CA PRO A 297 -8.43 -42.39 -26.58
C PRO A 297 -7.30 -41.46 -26.14
N ASN A 298 -6.47 -41.92 -25.20
CA ASN A 298 -5.30 -41.22 -24.64
C ASN A 298 -4.15 -40.96 -25.64
N SER A 299 -4.38 -41.00 -26.95
CA SER A 299 -3.32 -40.91 -27.98
C SER A 299 -3.15 -39.52 -28.60
N PHE A 300 -3.58 -38.44 -27.95
CA PHE A 300 -3.52 -37.08 -28.52
C PHE A 300 -2.38 -36.20 -27.98
N PHE A 301 -1.48 -36.77 -27.19
CA PHE A 301 -0.22 -36.13 -26.78
C PHE A 301 0.96 -36.99 -27.22
N GLU A 302 1.21 -37.05 -28.53
CA GLU A 302 2.55 -37.36 -29.04
C GLU A 302 3.30 -36.04 -29.20
N GLU A 303 4.36 -35.88 -28.41
CA GLU A 303 5.34 -34.81 -28.52
C GLU A 303 5.98 -34.87 -29.91
N SER A 304 5.76 -33.82 -30.71
CA SER A 304 6.49 -33.64 -31.96
C SER A 304 7.77 -32.86 -31.68
N ASP A 305 8.90 -33.57 -31.76
CA ASP A 305 10.25 -33.02 -31.87
C ASP A 305 10.34 -32.14 -33.13
N VAL A 306 10.16 -30.83 -32.96
CA VAL A 306 10.44 -29.83 -34.00
C VAL A 306 11.71 -29.08 -33.63
N LYS A 307 12.85 -29.64 -34.07
CA LYS A 307 14.06 -28.86 -34.34
C LYS A 307 13.79 -28.00 -35.57
N SER A 308 13.52 -26.71 -35.37
CA SER A 308 13.58 -25.73 -36.45
C SER A 308 14.41 -24.53 -36.03
N GLN A 309 15.54 -24.40 -36.73
CA GLN A 309 16.37 -23.22 -36.83
C GLN A 309 15.51 -21.98 -37.12
N LEU A 310 15.76 -20.87 -36.43
CA LEU A 310 15.31 -19.55 -36.86
C LEU A 310 16.50 -18.57 -36.93
N PRO A 311 16.48 -17.65 -37.90
CA PRO A 311 17.65 -16.88 -38.31
C PRO A 311 17.85 -15.60 -37.46
N GLU A 312 19.11 -15.18 -37.37
CA GLU A 312 19.54 -13.92 -36.77
C GLU A 312 18.92 -12.71 -37.49
N ALA A 313 17.95 -12.07 -36.86
CA ALA A 313 17.50 -10.74 -37.24
C ALA A 313 18.37 -9.68 -36.54
N LYS A 314 19.35 -9.13 -37.28
CA LYS A 314 20.05 -7.90 -36.90
C LYS A 314 19.10 -6.71 -37.03
N THR A 315 18.47 -6.31 -35.94
CA THR A 315 17.78 -5.03 -35.85
C THR A 315 18.79 -3.94 -35.50
N VAL A 316 19.24 -3.21 -36.51
CA VAL A 316 20.01 -1.96 -36.35
C VAL A 316 19.01 -0.89 -35.88
N ILE A 317 19.03 -0.58 -34.59
CA ILE A 317 18.31 0.58 -34.05
C ILE A 317 19.19 1.81 -34.31
N HIS A 318 18.79 2.61 -35.30
CA HIS A 318 19.37 3.92 -35.55
C HIS A 318 18.79 4.91 -34.53
N ILE A 319 19.49 5.12 -33.41
CA ILE A 319 19.17 6.18 -32.46
C ILE A 319 19.67 7.49 -33.08
N GLN A 320 18.74 8.27 -33.64
CA GLN A 320 18.98 9.68 -33.95
C GLN A 320 19.12 10.43 -32.63
N ASN A 321 20.36 10.75 -32.28
CA ASN A 321 20.69 11.74 -31.26
C ASN A 321 20.27 13.12 -31.78
N GLU A 322 19.16 13.65 -31.28
CA GLU A 322 18.90 15.09 -31.35
C GLU A 322 19.87 15.81 -30.42
N SER A 323 20.97 16.28 -31.01
CA SER A 323 21.88 17.25 -30.45
C SER A 323 21.14 18.56 -30.18
N ARG A 324 20.72 18.78 -28.93
CA ARG A 324 20.39 20.13 -28.45
C ARG A 324 21.69 20.90 -28.23
N SER A 325 21.71 22.07 -28.87
CA SER A 325 22.75 23.07 -28.88
C SER A 325 23.28 23.41 -27.49
N VAL A 326 24.57 23.13 -27.27
CA VAL A 326 25.37 23.75 -26.22
C VAL A 326 25.58 25.20 -26.64
N SER A 327 24.91 26.14 -25.97
CA SER A 327 25.26 27.55 -26.04
C SER A 327 26.60 27.75 -25.34
N THR A 328 27.61 28.05 -26.14
CA THR A 328 28.91 28.57 -25.72
C THR A 328 28.70 29.84 -24.89
N PHE A 329 28.89 29.75 -23.58
CA PHE A 329 29.05 30.92 -22.73
C PHE A 329 30.49 31.41 -22.83
N ASN A 330 30.63 32.62 -23.37
CA ASN A 330 31.87 33.38 -23.46
C ASN A 330 32.42 33.67 -22.06
N LEU A 331 33.63 33.19 -21.80
CA LEU A 331 34.46 33.58 -20.66
C LEU A 331 35.33 34.78 -21.10
N GLN A 332 34.80 35.99 -20.94
CA GLN A 332 35.60 37.21 -20.97
C GLN A 332 35.74 37.78 -19.57
N GLN A 333 36.96 37.63 -19.05
CA GLN A 333 37.72 38.59 -18.25
C GLN A 333 36.93 39.50 -17.30
N LEU A 334 36.98 39.17 -16.01
CA LEU A 334 36.88 40.16 -14.95
C LEU A 334 38.18 40.15 -14.16
N GLN A 335 38.91 41.25 -14.33
CA GLN A 335 40.15 41.59 -13.67
C GLN A 335 39.95 41.61 -12.15
N VAL A 336 40.88 40.96 -11.46
CA VAL A 336 41.08 41.08 -10.02
C VAL A 336 41.74 42.45 -9.76
N GLN A 337 41.07 43.33 -9.01
CA GLN A 337 41.74 44.42 -8.31
C GLN A 337 41.95 44.02 -6.84
N PRO A 338 43.15 44.25 -6.27
CA PRO A 338 43.39 44.08 -4.85
C PRO A 338 42.86 45.30 -4.10
N HIS A 339 41.93 45.10 -3.17
CA HIS A 339 41.57 46.14 -2.22
C HIS A 339 42.48 46.03 -0.99
N ILE A 340 43.29 47.08 -0.83
CA ILE A 340 44.25 47.31 0.25
C ILE A 340 43.51 47.59 1.56
N ASP A 341 44.07 47.03 2.64
CA ASP A 341 43.74 47.26 4.04
C ASP A 341 43.83 48.74 4.42
N HIS A 342 42.84 49.23 5.17
CA HIS A 342 43.06 50.29 6.14
C HIS A 342 42.36 49.94 7.44
N LEU A 343 43.17 49.45 8.38
CA LEU A 343 42.96 49.56 9.81
C LEU A 343 42.93 51.05 10.17
N SER A 344 41.88 51.47 10.86
CA SER A 344 41.92 52.65 11.72
C SER A 344 41.45 52.22 13.12
N GLU A 345 42.43 52.01 13.98
CA GLU A 345 42.31 52.21 15.42
C GLU A 345 42.12 53.72 15.67
N ASN A 346 41.12 54.10 16.48
CA ASN A 346 41.28 54.85 17.74
C ASN A 346 40.04 55.68 18.11
N GLU A 347 39.82 55.66 19.44
CA GLU A 347 39.04 56.54 20.33
C GLU A 347 37.51 56.41 20.41
#